data_AF-A0A932VWW9-F1
#
_entry.id   AF-A0A932VWW9-F1
#
_cell.length_a   1.000
_cell.length_b   1.000
_cell.length_c   1.000
_cell.angle_alpha   90.00
_cell.angle_beta   90.00
_cell.angle_gamma   90.00
#
_symmetry.space_group_name_H-M   'P 1'
#
loop_
_entity.id
_entity.type
_entity.pdbx_description
1 polymer ?
#
loop_
_entity_poly.entity_id
_entity_poly.type
_entity_poly.pdbx_seq_one_letter_code
_entity_poly.pdbx_strand_id
1 'polypeptide(L)'
;WQATYAFVALFFVFVIVASTNRIPLIETTAMIYGLALAAAVAPFVFLAIAMRRGDLTTGYPAAAASVFAFAYVAIPMALLVQIRQQPAGAILVIYTLLVVWAGDIFAYFVGKGLGRHRMSPEISPKKTWEGAIASVVASVIVGMLWFQHAAAISTWLLQVGLIERRDGMFGCHAVRSANGLGVERVAVDAVGPEFVVRNSR
;
A
#
# COMPACT_ATOMS: atom_id res chain seq x y z
N TRP A 1 -22.20 15.12 14.23
CA TRP A 1 -20.75 14.80 14.18
C TRP A 1 -20.45 13.36 14.60
N GLN A 2 -21.03 12.85 15.68
CA GLN A 2 -20.79 11.49 16.20
C GLN A 2 -21.00 10.34 15.18
N ALA A 3 -22.06 10.38 14.36
CA ALA A 3 -22.34 9.31 13.38
C ALA A 3 -21.30 9.19 12.25
N THR A 4 -20.71 10.31 11.82
CA THR A 4 -19.67 10.34 10.77
C THR A 4 -18.41 9.63 11.26
N TYR A 5 -17.96 9.96 12.48
CA TYR A 5 -16.79 9.33 13.09
C TYR A 5 -17.01 7.85 13.37
N ALA A 6 -18.21 7.47 13.81
CA ALA A 6 -18.57 6.07 14.03
C ALA A 6 -18.45 5.25 12.73
N PHE A 7 -18.98 5.74 11.60
CA PHE A 7 -18.86 5.06 10.31
C PHE A 7 -17.39 4.89 9.88
N VAL A 8 -16.59 5.96 9.98
CA VAL A 8 -15.16 5.91 9.62
C VAL A 8 -14.39 4.95 10.53
N ALA A 9 -14.63 5.01 11.85
CA ALA A 9 -14.00 4.10 12.80
C ALA A 9 -14.37 2.63 12.53
N LEU A 10 -15.65 2.34 12.26
CA LEU A 10 -16.10 1.00 11.90
C LEU A 10 -15.43 0.48 10.64
N PHE A 11 -15.24 1.33 9.62
CA PHE A 11 -14.51 0.96 8.42
C PHE A 11 -13.05 0.59 8.73
N PHE A 12 -12.34 1.37 9.54
CA PHE A 12 -10.97 1.04 9.92
C PHE A 12 -10.87 -0.22 10.81
N VAL A 13 -11.82 -0.41 11.74
CA VAL A 13 -11.92 -1.65 12.52
C VAL A 13 -12.14 -2.84 11.59
N PHE A 14 -13.03 -2.72 10.60
CA PHE A 14 -13.24 -3.73 9.58
C PHE A 14 -11.95 -4.05 8.82
N VAL A 15 -11.19 -3.04 8.38
CA VAL A 15 -9.90 -3.24 7.69
C VAL A 15 -8.90 -4.01 8.59
N ILE A 16 -8.83 -3.67 9.88
CA ILE A 16 -7.97 -4.36 10.85
C ILE A 16 -8.40 -5.83 11.01
N VAL A 17 -9.70 -6.08 11.20
CA VAL A 17 -10.22 -7.44 11.36
C VAL A 17 -10.02 -8.26 10.08
N ALA A 18 -10.33 -7.68 8.92
CA ALA A 18 -10.16 -8.33 7.62
C ALA A 18 -8.70 -8.72 7.35
N SER A 19 -7.74 -7.92 7.82
CA SER A 19 -6.30 -8.16 7.70
C SER A 19 -5.68 -9.10 8.75
N THR A 20 -6.46 -9.53 9.75
CA THR A 20 -5.99 -10.46 10.80
C THR A 20 -6.14 -11.93 10.38
N ASN A 21 -6.90 -12.21 9.32
CA ASN A 21 -6.99 -13.55 8.77
C ASN A 21 -5.61 -14.02 8.28
N ARG A 22 -5.38 -15.34 8.20
CA ARG A 22 -4.08 -15.93 7.84
C ARG A 22 -4.05 -16.50 6.43
N ILE A 23 -5.12 -16.29 5.65
CA ILE A 23 -5.31 -16.90 4.34
C ILE A 23 -5.42 -15.75 3.32
N PRO A 24 -4.40 -15.55 2.47
CA PRO A 24 -4.27 -14.32 1.67
C PRO A 24 -5.41 -14.13 0.66
N LEU A 25 -5.98 -15.23 0.15
CA LEU A 25 -7.13 -15.20 -0.76
C LEU A 25 -8.39 -14.66 -0.07
N ILE A 26 -8.67 -15.13 1.15
CA ILE A 26 -9.88 -14.74 1.90
C ILE A 26 -9.77 -13.27 2.34
N GLU A 27 -8.57 -12.82 2.72
CA GLU A 27 -8.30 -11.42 3.08
C GLU A 27 -8.54 -10.47 1.91
N THR A 28 -7.97 -10.80 0.75
CA THR A 28 -8.12 -9.98 -0.47
C THR A 28 -9.59 -9.87 -0.86
N THR A 29 -10.30 -10.99 -0.88
CA THR A 29 -11.72 -11.04 -1.21
C THR A 29 -12.59 -10.28 -0.20
N ALA A 30 -12.39 -10.50 1.11
CA ALA A 30 -13.11 -9.79 2.15
C ALA A 30 -12.89 -8.28 2.07
N MET A 31 -11.66 -7.87 1.80
CA MET A 31 -11.30 -6.46 1.71
C MET A 31 -11.90 -5.77 0.48
N ILE A 32 -11.93 -6.43 -0.68
CA ILE A 32 -12.59 -5.92 -1.88
C ILE A 32 -14.09 -5.76 -1.62
N TYR A 33 -14.74 -6.79 -1.06
CA TYR A 33 -16.18 -6.71 -0.76
C TYR A 33 -16.50 -5.66 0.29
N GLY A 34 -15.68 -5.54 1.34
CA GLY A 34 -15.87 -4.52 2.38
C GLY A 34 -15.64 -3.10 1.87
N LEU A 35 -14.65 -2.89 1.01
CA LEU A 35 -14.43 -1.60 0.36
C LEU A 35 -15.58 -1.26 -0.61
N ALA A 36 -16.04 -2.23 -1.40
CA ALA A 36 -17.18 -2.05 -2.30
C ALA A 36 -18.46 -1.72 -1.52
N LEU A 37 -18.71 -2.43 -0.41
CA LEU A 37 -19.83 -2.15 0.48
C LEU A 37 -19.72 -0.75 1.10
N ALA A 38 -18.54 -0.38 1.61
CA ALA A 38 -18.31 0.94 2.18
C ALA A 38 -18.50 2.05 1.13
N ALA A 39 -18.01 1.86 -0.09
CA ALA A 39 -18.20 2.79 -1.20
C ALA A 39 -19.67 2.90 -1.64
N ALA A 40 -20.44 1.81 -1.58
CA ALA A 40 -21.87 1.83 -1.88
C ALA A 40 -22.69 2.51 -0.77
N VAL A 41 -22.33 2.30 0.50
CA VAL A 41 -23.08 2.81 1.68
C VAL A 41 -22.70 4.25 2.03
N ALA A 42 -21.44 4.65 1.87
CA ALA A 42 -20.93 5.97 2.25
C ALA A 42 -21.73 7.15 1.65
N PRO A 43 -22.13 7.16 0.36
CA PRO A 43 -22.94 8.24 -0.21
C PRO A 43 -24.28 8.41 0.51
N PHE A 44 -24.97 7.32 0.81
CA PHE A 44 -26.26 7.37 1.49
C PHE A 44 -26.11 7.81 2.96
N VAL A 45 -25.08 7.31 3.65
CA VAL A 45 -24.81 7.69 5.05
C VAL A 45 -24.43 9.17 5.15
N PHE A 46 -23.49 9.64 4.33
CA PHE A 46 -23.08 11.04 4.35
C PHE A 46 -24.18 11.99 3.87
N LEU A 47 -24.99 11.58 2.89
CA LEU A 47 -26.16 12.35 2.47
C LEU A 47 -27.22 12.43 3.57
N ALA A 48 -27.57 11.31 4.21
CA ALA A 48 -28.53 11.29 5.31
C ALA A 48 -28.06 12.16 6.49
N ILE A 49 -26.76 12.15 6.78
CA ILE A 49 -26.16 13.02 7.82
C ILE A 49 -26.16 14.49 7.37
N ALA A 50 -25.89 14.79 6.10
CA ALA A 50 -25.86 16.15 5.57
C ALA A 50 -27.25 16.78 5.55
N MET A 51 -28.28 16.03 5.14
CA MET A 51 -29.67 16.47 5.16
C MET A 51 -30.19 16.75 6.59
N ARG A 52 -29.60 16.14 7.62
CA ARG A 52 -29.92 16.45 9.02
C ARG A 52 -29.27 17.74 9.54
N ARG A 53 -28.31 18.33 8.81
CA ARG A 53 -27.52 19.47 9.26
C ARG A 53 -27.94 20.81 8.65
N GLY A 54 -28.64 20.81 7.52
CA GLY A 54 -29.06 22.05 6.86
C GLY A 54 -29.79 21.82 5.55
N ASP A 55 -30.05 22.92 4.85
CA ASP A 55 -30.82 22.94 3.60
C ASP A 55 -30.13 22.19 2.46
N LEU A 56 -30.95 21.69 1.52
CA LEU A 56 -30.53 20.88 0.37
C LEU A 56 -29.38 21.53 -0.44
N THR A 57 -29.37 22.86 -0.55
CA THR A 57 -28.34 23.62 -1.30
C THR A 57 -26.94 23.49 -0.72
N THR A 58 -26.82 23.31 0.60
CA THR A 58 -25.54 23.12 1.29
C THR A 58 -25.26 21.66 1.63
N GLY A 59 -26.32 20.85 1.77
CA GLY A 59 -26.25 19.43 2.10
C GLY A 59 -25.61 18.58 1.00
N TYR A 60 -26.00 18.76 -0.27
CA TYR A 60 -25.45 17.94 -1.36
C TYR A 60 -23.94 18.14 -1.57
N PRO A 61 -23.41 19.37 -1.68
CA PRO A 61 -21.97 19.58 -1.82
C PRO A 61 -21.16 19.06 -0.62
N ALA A 62 -21.68 19.24 0.59
CA ALA A 62 -21.03 18.75 1.81
C ALA A 62 -20.99 17.21 1.88
N ALA A 63 -22.07 16.54 1.45
CA ALA A 63 -22.11 15.08 1.36
C ALA A 63 -21.12 14.58 0.30
N ALA A 64 -21.11 15.18 -0.89
CA ALA A 64 -20.19 14.82 -1.96
C ALA A 64 -18.72 14.99 -1.55
N ALA A 65 -18.38 16.12 -0.91
CA ALA A 65 -17.04 16.36 -0.37
C ALA A 65 -16.66 15.33 0.71
N SER A 66 -17.60 14.92 1.56
CA SER A 66 -17.37 13.91 2.61
C SER A 66 -17.14 12.52 2.02
N VAL A 67 -17.92 12.12 1.01
CA VAL A 67 -17.73 10.87 0.27
C VAL A 67 -16.36 10.85 -0.41
N PHE A 68 -16.01 11.96 -1.08
CA PHE A 68 -14.71 12.09 -1.74
C PHE A 68 -13.57 12.00 -0.73
N ALA A 69 -13.63 12.74 0.37
CA ALA A 69 -12.63 12.70 1.43
C ALA A 69 -12.49 11.30 2.05
N PHE A 70 -13.62 10.61 2.27
CA PHE A 70 -13.62 9.23 2.75
C PHE A 70 -12.93 8.30 1.76
N ALA A 71 -13.33 8.31 0.48
CA ALA A 71 -12.74 7.46 -0.55
C ALA A 71 -11.24 7.74 -0.74
N TYR A 72 -10.85 9.02 -0.70
CA TYR A 72 -9.48 9.48 -0.83
C TYR A 72 -8.56 8.93 0.27
N VAL A 73 -9.07 8.71 1.48
CA VAL A 73 -8.29 8.13 2.59
C VAL A 73 -8.44 6.61 2.65
N ALA A 74 -9.68 6.11 2.52
CA ALA A 74 -10.02 4.70 2.66
C ALA A 74 -9.33 3.82 1.61
N ILE A 75 -9.32 4.24 0.34
CA ILE A 75 -8.77 3.43 -0.75
C ILE A 75 -7.24 3.30 -0.64
N PRO A 76 -6.44 4.38 -0.51
CA PRO A 76 -4.99 4.23 -0.40
C PRO A 76 -4.55 3.47 0.85
N MET A 77 -5.23 3.67 1.99
CA MET A 77 -4.95 2.91 3.20
C MET A 77 -5.28 1.42 3.03
N ALA A 78 -6.41 1.12 2.38
CA ALA A 78 -6.77 -0.24 2.04
C ALA A 78 -5.70 -0.89 1.14
N LEU A 79 -5.27 -0.21 0.09
CA LEU A 79 -4.22 -0.72 -0.81
C LEU A 79 -2.89 -0.92 -0.09
N LEU A 80 -2.51 -0.05 0.85
CA LEU A 80 -1.29 -0.21 1.65
C LEU A 80 -1.32 -1.48 2.50
N VAL A 81 -2.46 -1.79 3.12
CA VAL A 81 -2.64 -3.05 3.87
C VAL A 81 -2.57 -4.25 2.93
N GLN A 82 -3.17 -4.17 1.74
CA GLN A 82 -3.06 -5.21 0.71
C GLN A 82 -1.62 -5.46 0.28
N ILE A 83 -0.83 -4.40 0.05
CA ILE A 83 0.60 -4.52 -0.28
C ILE A 83 1.34 -5.24 0.85
N ARG A 84 1.00 -4.97 2.12
CA ARG A 84 1.65 -5.62 3.26
C ARG A 84 1.38 -7.13 3.33
N GLN A 85 0.23 -7.59 2.84
CA GLN A 85 -0.11 -9.02 2.84
C GLN A 85 0.49 -9.80 1.67
N GLN A 86 1.09 -9.12 0.68
CA GLN A 86 1.78 -9.79 -0.41
C GLN A 86 3.09 -10.43 0.04
N PRO A 87 3.61 -11.43 -0.70
CA PRO A 87 4.97 -11.92 -0.48
C PRO A 87 5.97 -10.77 -0.53
N ALA A 88 6.89 -10.72 0.45
CA ALA A 88 7.80 -9.58 0.65
C ALA A 88 7.10 -8.23 0.91
N GLY A 89 5.90 -8.25 1.48
CA GLY A 89 5.06 -7.06 1.68
C GLY A 89 5.72 -5.95 2.49
N ALA A 90 6.53 -6.28 3.51
CA ALA A 90 7.29 -5.29 4.26
C ALA A 90 8.26 -4.48 3.37
N ILE A 91 8.97 -5.16 2.47
CA ILE A 91 9.90 -4.54 1.52
C ILE A 91 9.15 -3.69 0.49
N LEU A 92 7.98 -4.14 0.04
CA LEU A 92 7.13 -3.40 -0.90
C LEU A 92 6.51 -2.13 -0.28
N VAL A 93 6.16 -2.16 1.02
CA VAL A 93 5.70 -0.98 1.75
C VAL A 93 6.84 0.04 1.88
N ILE A 94 8.04 -0.40 2.28
CA ILE A 94 9.21 0.49 2.39
C ILE A 94 9.54 1.09 1.03
N TYR A 95 9.52 0.29 -0.03
CA TYR A 95 9.69 0.75 -1.41
C TYR A 95 8.73 1.88 -1.76
N THR A 96 7.43 1.67 -1.49
CA THR A 96 6.38 2.65 -1.80
C THR A 96 6.64 3.98 -1.08
N LEU A 97 7.00 3.93 0.21
CA LEU A 97 7.33 5.12 0.99
C LEU A 97 8.59 5.83 0.45
N LEU A 98 9.64 5.08 0.15
CA LEU A 98 10.90 5.63 -0.37
C LEU A 98 10.72 6.34 -1.70
N VAL A 99 9.96 5.76 -2.63
CA VAL A 99 9.70 6.37 -3.94
C VAL A 99 8.93 7.68 -3.77
N VAL A 100 7.91 7.71 -2.92
CA VAL A 100 7.12 8.93 -2.65
C VAL A 100 7.99 9.99 -1.99
N TRP A 101 8.73 9.63 -0.93
CA TRP A 101 9.59 10.58 -0.22
C TRP A 101 10.70 11.14 -1.10
N ALA A 102 11.35 10.29 -1.89
CA ALA A 102 12.33 10.76 -2.87
C ALA A 102 11.69 11.72 -3.87
N GLY A 103 10.54 11.36 -4.45
CA GLY A 103 9.79 12.22 -5.35
C GLY A 103 9.52 13.61 -4.75
N ASP A 104 9.02 13.67 -3.52
CA ASP A 104 8.71 14.93 -2.82
C ASP A 104 9.96 15.78 -2.56
N ILE A 105 11.06 15.14 -2.13
CA ILE A 105 12.34 15.80 -1.87
C ILE A 105 12.87 16.43 -3.17
N PHE A 106 12.92 15.67 -4.26
CA PHE A 106 13.45 16.16 -5.53
C PHE A 106 12.52 17.19 -6.19
N ALA A 107 11.19 17.03 -6.11
CA ALA A 107 10.24 18.05 -6.54
C ALA A 107 10.45 19.37 -5.78
N TYR A 108 10.70 19.30 -4.47
CA TYR A 108 10.94 20.50 -3.68
C TYR A 108 12.24 21.21 -4.09
N PHE A 109 13.35 20.47 -4.16
CA PHE A 109 14.66 21.07 -4.48
C PHE A 109 14.73 21.61 -5.92
N VAL A 110 14.30 20.81 -6.90
CA VAL A 110 14.30 21.23 -8.30
C VAL A 110 13.22 22.28 -8.56
N GLY A 111 12.03 22.12 -7.97
CA GLY A 111 10.96 23.09 -8.12
C GLY A 111 11.28 24.45 -7.53
N LYS A 112 12.03 24.51 -6.41
CA LYS A 112 12.48 25.77 -5.81
C LYS A 112 13.66 26.40 -6.55
N GLY A 113 14.60 25.60 -7.05
CA GLY A 113 15.81 26.11 -7.71
C GLY A 113 15.65 26.45 -9.18
N LEU A 114 14.93 25.60 -9.93
CA LEU A 114 14.84 25.62 -11.39
C LEU A 114 13.39 25.82 -11.90
N GLY A 115 12.41 25.88 -11.00
CA GLY A 115 11.00 26.00 -11.36
C GLY A 115 10.65 27.35 -11.96
N ARG A 116 10.53 27.41 -13.29
CA ARG A 116 10.15 28.60 -14.04
C ARG A 116 8.66 28.59 -14.39
N HIS A 117 8.11 27.43 -14.72
CA HIS A 117 6.71 27.31 -15.16
C HIS A 117 5.83 26.80 -14.02
N ARG A 118 4.98 27.69 -13.50
CA ARG A 118 4.01 27.34 -12.45
C ARG A 118 2.90 26.46 -13.02
N MET A 119 2.54 25.41 -12.30
CA MET A 119 1.54 24.44 -12.72
C MET A 119 0.11 24.88 -12.37
N SER A 120 -0.12 25.46 -11.19
CA SER A 120 -1.41 26.05 -10.83
C SER A 120 -1.23 27.37 -10.05
N PRO A 121 -1.33 28.52 -10.73
CA PRO A 121 -1.14 29.83 -10.09
C PRO A 121 -2.17 30.11 -8.99
N GLU A 122 -3.41 29.67 -9.20
CA GLU A 122 -4.55 29.95 -8.33
C GLU A 122 -4.67 28.99 -7.15
N ILE A 123 -4.40 27.70 -7.36
CA ILE A 123 -4.61 26.65 -6.33
C ILE A 123 -3.33 26.42 -5.51
N SER A 124 -2.15 26.51 -6.14
CA SER A 124 -0.87 26.23 -5.46
C SER A 124 0.30 26.98 -6.12
N PRO A 125 0.55 28.25 -5.74
CA PRO A 125 1.49 29.14 -6.43
C PRO A 125 2.96 28.68 -6.43
N LYS A 126 3.29 27.70 -5.59
CA LYS A 126 4.65 27.14 -5.44
C LYS A 126 4.90 25.86 -6.25
N LYS A 127 3.89 25.29 -6.91
CA LYS A 127 4.06 24.07 -7.73
C LYS A 127 4.52 24.43 -9.13
N THR A 128 5.54 23.72 -9.61
CA THR A 128 6.15 23.95 -10.93
C THR A 128 6.19 22.66 -11.75
N TRP A 129 6.11 22.80 -13.07
CA TRP A 129 6.18 21.67 -14.00
C TRP A 129 7.54 20.99 -13.95
N GLU A 130 8.62 21.76 -13.79
CA GLU A 130 9.98 21.23 -13.65
C GLU A 130 10.13 20.40 -12.38
N GLY A 131 9.51 20.83 -11.28
CA GLY A 131 9.47 20.05 -10.04
C GLY A 131 8.72 18.73 -10.20
N ALA A 132 7.60 18.72 -10.94
CA ALA A 132 6.83 17.50 -11.22
C ALA A 132 7.59 16.51 -12.12
N ILE A 133 8.32 17.00 -13.11
CA ILE A 133 9.17 16.14 -13.95
C ILE A 133 10.33 15.58 -13.10
N ALA A 134 10.93 16.40 -12.25
CA ALA A 134 12.00 15.98 -11.36
C ALA A 134 11.56 14.91 -10.37
N SER A 135 10.36 14.99 -9.80
CA SER A 135 9.85 13.94 -8.91
C SER A 135 9.68 12.61 -9.64
N VAL A 136 9.16 12.61 -10.86
CA VAL A 136 9.01 11.39 -11.67
C VAL A 136 10.37 10.78 -11.97
N VAL A 137 11.33 11.58 -12.44
CA VAL A 137 12.69 11.09 -12.75
C VAL A 137 13.37 10.53 -11.50
N ALA A 138 13.30 11.24 -10.37
CA ALA A 138 13.87 10.78 -9.11
C ALA A 138 13.21 9.49 -8.59
N SER A 139 11.88 9.40 -8.68
CA SER A 139 11.11 8.22 -8.31
C SER A 139 11.53 6.99 -9.12
N VAL A 140 11.74 7.16 -10.43
CA VAL A 140 12.22 6.09 -11.32
C VAL A 140 13.63 5.65 -10.95
N ILE A 141 14.55 6.60 -10.71
CA ILE A 141 15.94 6.29 -10.34
C ILE A 141 15.98 5.54 -9.00
N VAL A 142 15.30 6.05 -7.98
CA VAL A 142 15.23 5.39 -6.67
C VAL A 142 14.59 4.02 -6.78
N GLY A 143 13.57 3.87 -7.62
CA GLY A 143 12.94 2.57 -7.84
C GLY A 143 13.86 1.55 -8.52
N MET A 144 14.66 1.98 -9.50
CA MET A 144 15.68 1.13 -10.13
C MET A 144 16.76 0.70 -9.13
N LEU A 145 17.26 1.63 -8.31
CA LEU A 145 18.24 1.34 -7.27
C LEU A 145 17.68 0.38 -6.22
N TRP A 146 16.42 0.57 -5.83
CA TRP A 146 15.75 -0.36 -4.92
C TRP A 146 15.69 -1.76 -5.51
N PHE A 147 15.30 -1.93 -6.77
CA PHE A 147 15.25 -3.26 -7.39
C PHE A 147 16.61 -3.98 -7.37
N GLN A 148 17.71 -3.24 -7.51
CA GLN A 148 19.06 -3.79 -7.45
C GLN A 148 19.50 -4.19 -6.02
N HIS A 149 19.09 -3.42 -5.00
CA HIS A 149 19.57 -3.60 -3.63
C HIS A 149 18.55 -4.27 -2.69
N ALA A 150 17.29 -4.42 -3.09
CA ALA A 150 16.21 -4.92 -2.23
C ALA A 150 16.48 -6.32 -1.69
N ALA A 151 17.06 -7.20 -2.50
CA ALA A 151 17.41 -8.56 -2.06
C ALA A 151 18.42 -8.52 -0.91
N ALA A 152 19.51 -7.75 -1.05
CA ALA A 152 20.53 -7.61 -0.02
C ALA A 152 19.99 -6.96 1.27
N ILE A 153 19.17 -5.92 1.12
CA ILE A 153 18.49 -5.25 2.24
C ILE A 153 17.58 -6.25 2.97
N SER A 154 16.83 -7.07 2.23
CA SER A 154 15.97 -8.10 2.82
C SER A 154 16.76 -9.16 3.57
N THR A 155 17.94 -9.60 3.07
CA THR A 155 18.79 -10.57 3.79
C THR A 155 19.20 -10.00 5.13
N TRP A 156 19.67 -8.76 5.11
CA TRP A 156 20.21 -8.10 6.28
C TRP A 156 19.13 -7.87 7.33
N LEU A 157 17.94 -7.43 6.91
CA LEU A 157 16.80 -7.22 7.82
C LEU A 157 16.29 -8.53 8.44
N LEU A 158 16.34 -9.65 7.71
CA LEU A 158 16.04 -10.97 8.28
C LEU A 158 17.12 -11.42 9.28
N GLN A 159 18.40 -11.17 9.00
CA GLN A 159 19.51 -11.52 9.89
C GLN A 159 19.44 -10.78 11.23
N VAL A 160 19.01 -9.52 11.21
CA VAL A 160 18.82 -8.71 12.42
C VAL A 160 17.49 -9.04 13.13
N GLY A 161 16.63 -9.89 12.54
CA GLY A 161 15.36 -10.30 13.13
C GLY A 161 14.26 -9.24 13.09
N LEU A 162 14.42 -8.19 12.28
CA LEU A 162 13.44 -7.10 12.15
C LEU A 162 12.26 -7.46 11.25
N ILE A 163 12.41 -8.50 10.43
CA ILE A 163 11.41 -8.96 9.47
C ILE A 163 11.21 -10.47 9.65
N GLU A 164 9.96 -10.92 9.55
CA GLU A 164 9.61 -12.34 9.59
C GLU A 164 9.96 -13.03 8.26
N ARG A 165 10.23 -14.34 8.29
CA ARG A 165 10.60 -15.10 7.07
C ARG A 165 9.56 -15.03 5.95
N ARG A 166 8.28 -14.80 6.29
CA ARG A 166 7.17 -14.55 5.33
C ARG A 166 7.37 -13.30 4.48
N ASP A 167 8.03 -12.30 5.05
CA ASP A 167 8.26 -10.98 4.48
C ASP A 167 9.65 -10.88 3.80
N GLY A 168 10.42 -11.97 3.80
CA GLY A 168 11.72 -12.08 3.15
C GLY A 168 11.64 -12.40 1.66
N MET A 169 12.43 -11.74 0.82
CA MET A 169 12.46 -11.98 -0.64
C MET A 169 13.04 -13.38 -1.01
N PHE A 170 13.62 -14.14 -0.08
CA PHE A 170 14.33 -15.41 -0.36
C PHE A 170 13.46 -16.56 -0.86
N GLY A 171 12.14 -16.44 -0.79
CA GLY A 171 11.25 -17.41 -1.43
C GLY A 171 11.46 -17.52 -2.95
N CYS A 172 11.83 -16.42 -3.63
CA CYS A 172 11.98 -16.43 -5.09
C CYS A 172 13.37 -16.86 -5.59
N HIS A 173 14.43 -16.62 -4.82
CA HIS A 173 15.77 -17.09 -5.15
C HIS A 173 15.92 -18.60 -4.95
N ALA A 174 15.25 -19.18 -3.95
CA ALA A 174 15.26 -20.63 -3.72
C ALA A 174 14.62 -21.41 -4.89
N VAL A 175 13.52 -20.92 -5.47
CA VAL A 175 12.84 -21.56 -6.63
C VAL A 175 13.69 -21.48 -7.90
N ARG A 176 14.36 -20.35 -8.14
CA ARG A 176 15.24 -20.19 -9.32
C ARG A 176 16.53 -21.00 -9.22
N SER A 177 17.05 -21.21 -8.01
CA SER A 177 18.21 -22.08 -7.77
C SER A 177 17.83 -23.56 -7.78
N ALA A 178 16.61 -23.92 -7.38
CA ALA A 178 16.11 -25.29 -7.41
C ALA A 178 15.95 -25.78 -8.87
N ASN A 179 15.37 -24.99 -9.77
CA ASN A 179 15.19 -25.42 -11.17
C ASN A 179 16.49 -25.70 -11.97
N GLY A 180 17.68 -25.41 -11.42
CA GLY A 180 18.98 -25.68 -12.06
C GLY A 180 19.81 -26.80 -11.42
N LEU A 181 19.45 -27.31 -10.24
CA LEU A 181 20.22 -28.33 -9.52
C LEU A 181 19.26 -29.33 -8.88
N GLY A 182 19.39 -30.61 -9.23
CA GLY A 182 18.56 -31.73 -8.78
C GLY A 182 17.96 -31.56 -7.38
N VAL A 183 16.67 -31.23 -7.35
CA VAL A 183 15.91 -30.73 -6.20
C VAL A 183 15.37 -31.89 -5.38
N GLU A 184 16.21 -32.46 -4.55
CA GLU A 184 15.72 -33.28 -3.45
C GLU A 184 16.36 -32.84 -2.12
N ARG A 185 17.64 -32.48 -2.13
CA ARG A 185 18.37 -32.09 -0.91
C ARG A 185 18.09 -30.66 -0.43
N VAL A 186 17.95 -29.68 -1.33
CA VAL A 186 17.70 -28.27 -0.91
C VAL A 186 16.30 -28.08 -0.33
N ALA A 187 15.31 -28.87 -0.78
CA ALA A 187 13.96 -28.85 -0.22
C ALA A 187 13.93 -29.35 1.23
N VAL A 188 14.78 -30.33 1.57
CA VAL A 188 14.86 -30.92 2.92
C VAL A 188 15.55 -29.98 3.92
N ASP A 189 16.49 -29.14 3.48
CA ASP A 189 17.13 -28.16 4.37
C ASP A 189 16.28 -26.87 4.55
N ALA A 190 15.37 -26.60 3.60
CA ALA A 190 14.48 -25.43 3.63
C ALA A 190 13.20 -25.64 4.45
N VAL A 191 12.77 -26.90 4.58
CA VAL A 191 11.59 -27.33 5.35
C VAL A 191 12.13 -28.10 6.56
N GLY A 192 11.95 -27.57 7.77
CA GLY A 192 12.36 -28.28 8.99
C GLY A 192 11.84 -29.73 9.04
N PRO A 193 12.39 -30.57 9.94
CA PRO A 193 12.39 -32.05 9.86
C PRO A 193 11.02 -32.76 9.89
N GLU A 194 9.90 -32.05 9.82
CA GLU A 194 8.55 -32.58 9.98
C GLU A 194 7.85 -32.98 8.68
N PHE A 195 8.41 -32.72 7.49
CA PHE A 195 7.79 -33.11 6.22
C PHE A 195 8.62 -34.12 5.42
N VAL A 196 8.84 -35.29 6.03
CA VAL A 196 9.27 -36.49 5.30
C VAL A 196 8.05 -37.04 4.54
N VAL A 197 7.97 -36.73 3.24
CA VAL A 197 7.02 -37.40 2.33
C VAL A 197 7.40 -38.87 2.27
N ARG A 198 6.60 -39.73 2.90
CA ARG A 198 6.68 -41.20 2.81
C ARG A 198 6.42 -41.60 1.35
N ASN A 199 7.47 -41.99 0.64
CA ASN A 199 7.36 -42.58 -0.69
C ASN A 199 6.81 -44.01 -0.55
N SER A 200 5.56 -44.24 -1.00
CA SER A 200 5.02 -45.57 -1.22
C SER A 200 5.59 -46.11 -2.54
N ARG A 201 6.33 -47.22 -2.43
CA ARG A 201 6.74 -48.07 -3.56
C ARG A 201 5.57 -48.47 -4.44
#